data_AF-A0A7S4HJ65-F1
#
_entry.id   AF-A0A7S4HJ65-F1
#
_cell.length_a   1.000
_cell.length_b   1.000
_cell.length_c   1.000
_cell.angle_alpha   90.00
_cell.angle_beta   90.00
_cell.angle_gamma   90.00
#
_symmetry.space_group_name_H-M   'P 1'
#
loop_
_entity.id
_entity.type
_entity.pdbx_description
1 polymer ?
#
loop_
_entity_poly.entity_id
_entity_poly.type
_entity_poly.pdbx_seq_one_letter_code
_entity_poly.pdbx_strand_id
1 'polypeptide(L)'
;MCSSTESTFAWVGAIVINVAFASLIAWGASTLWQLGFTISCIYTLALYFLASKLDSLNDNHREEVDDTRDVSETSEDAHYQRTILTSLLYGLSVISLGATGLFLPINIFNCPGERPWPPNPPGRWETDISSLPKGVQSWAESDAEFGHKASFVYLPGTKSTLFSGTNDDTNRNVLWVAPASVYPFHSAEPVEFSNVSMPYEFVSVSESKACFGCAFESQTQIEDFDYRGTPFVPTQKEFTVACSGGKFIRLSRGNTEGISHQSPHDLIASNNTLWYKDYPPSGLQGTVIFSLDPSTMDETIHSRYHGDQEAFHEVESRDIKSLDDQRDCNNTVERKRSIMALFTSALPMTVASMLLWTKKNVSTMGLTTHISISAVAICIYVCIDPLYEKLPTFLKFWHSVFGLVWLAILTDLYFSKRPGLVLTPLQWGLNFGAMAFTMGMIALTGVFEEDTLWRWILLNMLGFVPLGILGLATGQIFLLFLCALGFLADSFRLASWFVEDVDPNSEMPIYFLVLAFAGLCISGFGWFLSRHQAVVHARLSEWFEKLSLSQQGRFRPWSQVRGVDSEYDALPSESSLSDVRDVILSPQDVASTEDDVEA
;
A
#
# COMPACT_ATOMS: atom_id res chain seq x y z
N MET A 1 -33.56 0.67 -7.43
CA MET A 1 -33.16 -0.63 -6.85
C MET A 1 -33.62 -0.67 -5.41
N CYS A 2 -34.84 -1.15 -5.15
CA CYS A 2 -35.25 -1.51 -3.80
C CYS A 2 -35.05 -3.02 -3.69
N SER A 3 -33.92 -3.47 -3.11
CA SER A 3 -33.73 -4.88 -2.82
C SER A 3 -34.79 -5.32 -1.81
N SER A 4 -35.44 -6.46 -2.02
CA SER A 4 -36.29 -7.06 -1.00
C SER A 4 -35.51 -7.21 0.31
N THR A 5 -36.18 -7.08 1.46
CA THR A 5 -35.58 -7.30 2.78
C THR A 5 -34.85 -8.65 2.85
N GLU A 6 -35.40 -9.68 2.22
CA GLU A 6 -34.78 -11.00 2.07
C GLU A 6 -33.42 -10.94 1.38
N SER A 7 -33.29 -10.19 0.29
CA SER A 7 -32.01 -10.00 -0.41
C SER A 7 -30.99 -9.32 0.49
N THR A 8 -31.38 -8.27 1.22
CA THR A 8 -30.49 -7.60 2.17
C THR A 8 -30.03 -8.54 3.29
N PHE A 9 -30.94 -9.32 3.90
CA PHE A 9 -30.58 -10.31 4.92
C PHE A 9 -29.69 -11.43 4.37
N ALA A 10 -29.92 -11.88 3.14
CA ALA A 10 -29.06 -12.88 2.48
C ALA A 10 -27.64 -12.33 2.26
N TRP A 11 -27.52 -11.07 1.83
CA TRP A 11 -26.24 -10.38 1.67
C TRP A 11 -25.51 -10.19 3.00
N VAL A 12 -26.20 -9.72 4.03
CA VAL A 12 -25.64 -9.59 5.39
C VAL A 12 -25.20 -10.96 5.91
N GLY A 13 -26.04 -11.99 5.77
CA GLY A 13 -25.70 -13.36 6.14
C GLY A 13 -24.46 -13.87 5.41
N ALA A 14 -24.35 -13.63 4.10
CA ALA A 14 -23.17 -13.99 3.31
C ALA A 14 -21.92 -13.27 3.80
N ILE A 15 -21.98 -11.97 4.09
CA ILE A 15 -20.87 -11.19 4.65
C ILE A 15 -20.46 -11.77 6.01
N VAL A 16 -21.41 -11.99 6.91
CA VAL A 16 -21.15 -12.56 8.25
C VAL A 16 -20.49 -13.93 8.16
N ILE A 17 -20.97 -14.80 7.27
CA ILE A 17 -20.36 -16.12 7.03
C ILE A 17 -18.92 -15.98 6.53
N ASN A 18 -18.68 -15.12 5.54
CA ASN A 18 -17.33 -14.87 5.01
C ASN A 18 -16.38 -14.35 6.11
N VAL A 19 -16.85 -13.42 6.94
CA VAL A 19 -16.08 -12.87 8.07
C VAL A 19 -15.80 -13.94 9.13
N ALA A 20 -16.78 -14.80 9.43
CA ALA A 20 -16.62 -15.91 10.37
C ALA A 20 -15.58 -16.91 9.87
N PHE A 21 -15.62 -17.29 8.58
CA PHE A 21 -14.60 -18.15 7.98
C PHE A 21 -13.23 -17.48 7.94
N ALA A 22 -13.13 -16.19 7.59
CA ALA A 22 -11.87 -15.46 7.65
C ALA A 22 -11.28 -15.44 9.07
N SER A 23 -12.12 -15.22 10.07
CA SER A 23 -11.73 -15.24 11.49
C SER A 23 -11.28 -16.64 11.92
N LEU A 24 -11.99 -17.68 11.49
CA LEU A 24 -11.64 -19.07 11.78
C LEU A 24 -10.32 -19.49 11.11
N ILE A 25 -10.09 -19.08 9.86
CA ILE A 25 -8.84 -19.28 9.13
C ILE A 25 -7.70 -18.55 9.83
N ALA A 26 -7.90 -17.29 10.24
CA ALA A 26 -6.90 -16.51 10.96
C ALA A 26 -6.56 -17.12 12.33
N TRP A 27 -7.56 -17.56 13.08
CA TRP A 27 -7.37 -18.27 14.35
C TRP A 27 -6.66 -19.63 14.15
N GLY A 28 -7.06 -20.39 13.13
CA GLY A 28 -6.37 -21.63 12.76
C GLY A 28 -4.91 -21.35 12.39
N ALA A 29 -4.65 -20.29 11.63
CA ALA A 29 -3.32 -19.89 11.20
C ALA A 29 -2.42 -19.50 12.38
N SER A 30 -2.94 -18.77 13.37
CA SER A 30 -2.17 -18.33 14.54
C SER A 30 -1.92 -19.44 15.55
N THR A 31 -2.82 -20.42 15.66
CA THR A 31 -2.66 -21.56 16.56
C THR A 31 -1.78 -22.66 15.97
N LEU A 32 -2.05 -23.06 14.73
CA LEU A 32 -1.30 -24.09 14.01
C LEU A 32 -1.50 -23.89 12.50
N TRP A 33 -0.51 -23.35 11.79
CA TRP A 33 -0.70 -22.89 10.40
C TRP A 33 -1.28 -23.95 9.45
N GLN A 34 -1.00 -25.25 9.68
CA GLN A 34 -1.57 -26.36 8.92
C GLN A 34 -3.10 -26.46 9.10
N LEU A 35 -3.61 -26.16 10.29
CA LEU A 35 -5.04 -26.08 10.58
C LEU A 35 -5.68 -24.92 9.80
N GLY A 36 -5.08 -23.72 9.86
CA GLY A 36 -5.52 -22.57 9.08
C GLY A 36 -5.55 -22.85 7.57
N PHE A 37 -4.48 -23.46 7.04
CA PHE A 37 -4.41 -23.89 5.64
C PHE A 37 -5.50 -24.90 5.28
N THR A 38 -5.72 -25.93 6.10
CA THR A 38 -6.74 -26.96 5.86
C THR A 38 -8.14 -26.35 5.83
N ILE A 39 -8.46 -25.46 6.78
CA ILE A 39 -9.74 -24.75 6.82
C ILE A 39 -9.91 -23.87 5.58
N SER A 40 -8.84 -23.19 5.14
CA SER A 40 -8.85 -22.39 3.91
C SER A 40 -9.13 -23.25 2.66
N CYS A 41 -8.51 -24.43 2.52
CA CYS A 41 -8.80 -25.36 1.44
C CYS A 41 -10.27 -25.81 1.43
N ILE A 42 -10.81 -26.20 2.59
CA ILE A 42 -12.22 -26.61 2.73
C ILE A 42 -13.14 -25.47 2.32
N TYR A 43 -12.83 -24.25 2.76
CA TYR A 43 -13.59 -23.06 2.42
C TYR A 43 -13.58 -22.76 0.91
N THR A 44 -12.41 -22.79 0.26
CA THR A 44 -12.27 -22.62 -1.19
C THR A 44 -13.13 -23.64 -1.95
N LEU A 45 -13.05 -24.92 -1.56
CA LEU A 45 -13.80 -26.00 -2.20
C LEU A 45 -15.31 -25.85 -1.99
N ALA A 46 -15.74 -25.47 -0.77
CA ALA A 46 -17.14 -25.23 -0.46
C ALA A 46 -17.72 -24.08 -1.30
N LEU A 47 -17.00 -22.95 -1.42
CA LEU A 47 -17.41 -21.82 -2.26
C LEU A 47 -17.53 -22.23 -3.73
N TYR A 48 -16.54 -22.93 -4.27
CA TYR A 48 -16.55 -23.38 -5.66
C TYR A 48 -17.69 -24.36 -5.92
N PHE A 49 -17.90 -25.34 -5.04
CA PHE A 49 -18.98 -26.31 -5.15
C PHE A 49 -20.36 -25.65 -5.11
N LEU A 50 -20.57 -24.70 -4.19
CA LEU A 50 -21.82 -23.94 -4.10
C LEU A 50 -22.05 -23.11 -5.37
N ALA A 51 -21.01 -22.43 -5.87
CA ALA A 51 -21.08 -21.66 -7.11
C ALA A 51 -21.46 -22.57 -8.30
N SER A 52 -20.77 -23.70 -8.46
CA SER A 52 -21.04 -24.65 -9.54
C SER A 52 -22.43 -25.27 -9.46
N LYS A 53 -22.93 -25.55 -8.26
CA LYS A 53 -24.28 -26.10 -8.08
C LYS A 53 -25.35 -25.06 -8.42
N LEU A 54 -25.17 -23.80 -8.00
CA LEU A 54 -26.08 -22.71 -8.34
C LEU A 54 -26.07 -22.40 -9.84
N ASP A 55 -24.89 -22.44 -10.46
CA ASP A 55 -24.72 -22.31 -11.92
C ASP A 55 -25.52 -23.39 -12.66
N SER A 56 -25.36 -24.66 -12.27
CA SER A 56 -26.11 -25.78 -12.86
C SER A 56 -27.63 -25.67 -12.64
N LEU A 57 -28.08 -25.15 -11.50
CA LEU A 57 -29.50 -24.92 -11.25
C LEU A 57 -30.07 -23.78 -12.13
N ASN A 58 -29.26 -22.76 -12.41
CA ASN A 58 -29.66 -21.68 -13.32
C ASN A 58 -29.75 -22.19 -14.77
N ASP A 59 -28.81 -23.04 -15.20
CA ASP A 59 -28.83 -23.65 -16.53
C ASP A 59 -30.11 -24.49 -16.74
N ASN A 60 -30.48 -25.33 -15.77
CA ASN A 60 -31.69 -26.15 -15.85
C ASN A 60 -32.98 -25.31 -15.94
N HIS A 61 -33.07 -24.22 -15.18
CA HIS A 61 -34.24 -23.33 -15.27
C HIS A 61 -34.31 -22.57 -16.58
N ARG A 62 -33.17 -22.24 -17.18
CA ARG A 62 -33.12 -21.56 -18.46
C ARG A 62 -33.69 -22.42 -19.59
N GLU A 63 -33.39 -23.72 -19.58
CA GLU A 63 -33.98 -24.67 -20.54
C GLU A 63 -35.50 -24.80 -20.36
N GLU A 64 -36.00 -24.80 -19.12
CA GLU A 64 -37.44 -24.91 -18.85
C GLU A 64 -38.23 -23.64 -19.26
N VAL A 65 -37.64 -22.45 -19.07
CA VAL A 65 -38.30 -21.18 -19.40
C VAL A 65 -38.43 -20.95 -20.91
N ASP A 66 -37.46 -21.40 -21.73
CA ASP A 66 -37.52 -21.25 -23.19
C ASP A 66 -38.71 -22.03 -23.81
N ASP A 67 -39.21 -23.08 -23.13
CA ASP A 67 -40.36 -23.86 -23.58
C ASP A 67 -41.73 -23.21 -23.22
N THR A 68 -41.77 -22.33 -22.21
CA THR A 68 -42.99 -21.64 -21.76
C THR A 68 -42.98 -20.16 -22.11
N ARG A 69 -43.62 -19.81 -23.23
CA ARG A 69 -43.60 -18.48 -23.86
C ARG A 69 -44.29 -17.32 -23.11
N ASP A 70 -44.87 -17.57 -21.94
CA ASP A 70 -45.54 -16.57 -21.09
C ASP A 70 -44.75 -16.35 -19.80
N VAL A 71 -43.62 -15.64 -19.91
CA VAL A 71 -42.74 -15.35 -18.78
C VAL A 71 -43.20 -14.07 -18.08
N SER A 72 -43.58 -14.19 -16.81
CA SER A 72 -43.91 -13.07 -15.93
C SER A 72 -42.64 -12.25 -15.60
N GLU A 73 -42.75 -10.91 -15.61
CA GLU A 73 -41.67 -9.97 -15.20
C GLU A 73 -41.01 -10.34 -13.85
N THR A 74 -41.76 -11.00 -12.94
CA THR A 74 -41.25 -11.41 -11.64
C THR A 74 -40.17 -12.50 -11.69
N SER A 75 -40.08 -13.31 -12.75
CA SER A 75 -39.03 -14.34 -12.84
C SER A 75 -37.69 -13.79 -13.34
N GLU A 76 -37.69 -12.68 -14.09
CA GLU A 76 -36.45 -12.07 -14.60
C GLU A 76 -35.57 -11.53 -13.46
N ASP A 77 -36.19 -10.85 -12.49
CA ASP A 77 -35.50 -10.32 -11.31
C ASP A 77 -34.84 -11.42 -10.47
N ALA A 78 -35.55 -12.54 -10.27
CA ALA A 78 -35.03 -13.67 -9.51
C ALA A 78 -33.83 -14.34 -10.22
N HIS A 79 -33.90 -14.49 -11.55
CA HIS A 79 -32.79 -15.03 -12.35
C HIS A 79 -31.56 -14.11 -12.31
N TYR A 80 -31.77 -12.79 -12.40
CA TYR A 80 -30.70 -11.80 -12.32
C TYR A 80 -29.96 -11.85 -10.97
N GLN A 81 -30.71 -11.91 -9.85
CA GLN A 81 -30.10 -12.02 -8.51
C GLN A 81 -29.29 -13.30 -8.32
N ARG A 82 -29.79 -14.44 -8.81
CA ARG A 82 -29.05 -15.72 -8.75
C ARG A 82 -27.75 -15.65 -9.54
N THR A 83 -27.77 -15.03 -10.72
CA THR A 83 -26.58 -14.87 -11.57
C THR A 83 -25.49 -14.04 -10.86
N ILE A 84 -25.88 -12.94 -10.20
CA ILE A 84 -24.95 -12.13 -9.40
C ILE A 84 -24.33 -12.95 -8.26
N LEU A 85 -25.17 -13.66 -7.49
CA LEU A 85 -24.71 -14.49 -6.37
C LEU A 85 -23.72 -15.56 -6.82
N THR A 86 -24.05 -16.32 -7.88
CA THR A 86 -23.16 -17.32 -8.48
C THR A 86 -21.83 -16.70 -8.88
N SER A 87 -21.85 -15.51 -9.51
CA SER A 87 -20.63 -14.81 -9.88
C SER A 87 -19.78 -14.43 -8.67
N LEU A 88 -20.38 -13.95 -7.59
CA LEU A 88 -19.64 -13.57 -6.38
C LEU A 88 -19.01 -14.77 -5.70
N LEU A 89 -19.72 -15.90 -5.62
CA LEU A 89 -19.19 -17.13 -5.04
C LEU A 89 -17.99 -17.65 -5.85
N TYR A 90 -18.06 -17.62 -7.18
CA TYR A 90 -16.89 -17.91 -8.02
C TYR A 90 -15.74 -16.93 -7.75
N GLY A 91 -16.03 -15.63 -7.67
CA GLY A 91 -15.02 -14.60 -7.37
C GLY A 91 -14.32 -14.84 -6.02
N LEU A 92 -15.09 -15.08 -4.97
CA LEU A 92 -14.60 -15.41 -3.63
C LEU A 92 -13.81 -16.72 -3.64
N SER A 93 -14.25 -17.73 -4.39
CA SER A 93 -13.53 -19.00 -4.49
C SER A 93 -12.14 -18.82 -5.12
N VAL A 94 -12.01 -17.99 -6.16
CA VAL A 94 -10.73 -17.71 -6.81
C VAL A 94 -9.81 -16.88 -5.92
N ILE A 95 -10.34 -15.89 -5.21
CA ILE A 95 -9.57 -15.11 -4.22
C ILE A 95 -9.09 -16.02 -3.08
N SER A 96 -9.98 -16.89 -2.58
CA SER A 96 -9.66 -17.85 -1.53
C SER A 96 -8.61 -18.87 -2.00
N LEU A 97 -8.65 -19.30 -3.27
CA LEU A 97 -7.60 -20.13 -3.87
C LEU A 97 -6.24 -19.43 -3.85
N GLY A 98 -6.20 -18.14 -4.21
CA GLY A 98 -4.98 -17.32 -4.14
C GLY A 98 -4.46 -17.20 -2.70
N ALA A 99 -5.33 -16.85 -1.74
CA ALA A 99 -4.98 -16.76 -0.33
C ALA A 99 -4.44 -18.10 0.22
N THR A 100 -5.12 -19.21 -0.09
CA THR A 100 -4.70 -20.57 0.29
C THR A 100 -3.34 -20.93 -0.32
N GLY A 101 -3.10 -20.53 -1.57
CA GLY A 101 -1.81 -20.69 -2.23
C GLY A 101 -0.68 -19.96 -1.48
N LEU A 102 -0.94 -18.75 -1.00
CA LEU A 102 0.02 -17.93 -0.26
C LEU A 102 0.37 -18.47 1.14
N PHE A 103 -0.52 -19.27 1.76
CA PHE A 103 -0.25 -19.87 3.07
C PHE A 103 1.01 -20.76 3.08
N LEU A 104 1.21 -21.56 2.03
CA LEU A 104 2.35 -22.47 1.91
C LEU A 104 3.70 -21.74 1.94
N PRO A 105 3.98 -20.77 1.03
CA PRO A 105 5.27 -20.11 1.00
C PRO A 105 5.56 -19.30 2.28
N ILE A 106 4.54 -18.65 2.86
CA ILE A 106 4.69 -17.86 4.09
C ILE A 106 5.11 -18.73 5.27
N ASN A 107 4.57 -19.96 5.38
CA ASN A 107 4.81 -20.82 6.54
C ASN A 107 5.95 -21.83 6.32
N ILE A 108 6.17 -22.32 5.11
CA ILE A 108 7.25 -23.30 4.80
C ILE A 108 8.60 -22.59 4.73
N PHE A 109 8.65 -21.44 4.07
CA PHE A 109 9.89 -20.65 3.98
C PHE A 109 9.91 -19.53 5.01
N ASN A 110 9.30 -19.80 6.18
CA ASN A 110 9.38 -18.87 7.28
C ASN A 110 10.85 -18.79 7.69
N CYS A 111 11.45 -17.64 7.38
CA CYS A 111 12.59 -17.17 8.12
C CYS A 111 12.23 -17.28 9.59
N PRO A 112 13.03 -17.94 10.45
CA PRO A 112 12.77 -17.94 11.87
C PRO A 112 12.82 -16.47 12.33
N GLY A 113 11.67 -15.80 12.28
CA GLY A 113 11.48 -14.46 12.79
C GLY A 113 11.94 -14.50 14.23
N GLU A 114 12.83 -13.56 14.57
CA GLU A 114 13.51 -13.42 15.86
C GLU A 114 13.40 -14.70 16.69
N ARG A 115 14.41 -15.60 16.58
CA ARG A 115 14.49 -16.75 17.50
C ARG A 115 14.06 -16.24 18.87
N PRO A 116 13.07 -16.89 19.55
CA PRO A 116 12.65 -16.46 20.87
C PRO A 116 13.94 -16.20 21.62
N TRP A 117 14.13 -14.92 22.02
CA TRP A 117 15.40 -14.45 22.59
C TRP A 117 15.92 -15.57 23.48
N PRO A 118 17.14 -16.09 23.23
CA PRO A 118 17.66 -17.22 23.98
C PRO A 118 17.32 -16.94 25.44
N PRO A 119 16.66 -17.87 26.15
CA PRO A 119 16.07 -17.60 27.46
C PRO A 119 17.11 -16.83 28.26
N ASN A 120 16.77 -15.59 28.63
CA ASN A 120 17.75 -14.63 29.12
C ASN A 120 18.71 -15.36 30.06
N PRO A 121 20.02 -15.36 29.78
CA PRO A 121 20.97 -16.06 30.61
C PRO A 121 20.71 -15.64 32.07
N PRO A 122 20.76 -16.58 33.03
CA PRO A 122 20.41 -16.30 34.41
C PRO A 122 21.42 -15.31 34.99
N GLY A 123 21.10 -14.03 34.89
CA GLY A 123 21.94 -12.95 35.34
C GLY A 123 21.26 -11.60 35.22
N ARG A 124 21.57 -10.72 36.18
CA ARG A 124 21.04 -9.36 36.22
C ARG A 124 22.09 -8.39 36.72
N TRP A 125 22.05 -7.17 36.20
CA TRP A 125 22.81 -6.05 36.74
C TRP A 125 22.06 -5.47 37.94
N GLU A 126 22.76 -5.34 39.07
CA GLU A 126 22.23 -4.71 40.28
C GLU A 126 23.19 -3.64 40.76
N THR A 127 22.64 -2.51 41.18
CA THR A 127 23.39 -1.42 41.80
C THR A 127 23.06 -1.38 43.28
N ASP A 128 24.08 -1.29 44.14
CA ASP A 128 23.86 -0.99 45.55
C ASP A 128 23.50 0.50 45.69
N ILE A 129 22.20 0.81 45.62
CA ILE A 129 21.67 2.17 45.66
C ILE A 129 22.12 2.90 46.93
N SER A 130 22.27 2.19 48.04
CA SER A 130 22.67 2.78 49.32
C SER A 130 24.09 3.35 49.30
N SER A 131 24.94 2.87 48.37
CA SER A 131 26.30 3.35 48.16
C SER A 131 26.38 4.64 47.33
N LEU A 132 25.31 5.00 46.60
CA LEU A 132 25.27 6.19 45.76
C LEU A 132 25.07 7.47 46.59
N PRO A 133 25.50 8.65 46.10
CA PRO A 133 25.21 9.93 46.77
C PRO A 133 23.70 10.16 46.93
N LYS A 134 23.27 10.77 48.05
CA LYS A 134 21.84 10.98 48.36
C LYS A 134 21.02 11.65 47.24
N GLY A 135 21.63 12.56 46.47
CA GLY A 135 20.96 13.23 45.35
C GLY A 135 20.80 12.36 44.09
N VAL A 136 21.45 11.20 44.04
CA VAL A 136 21.44 10.23 42.94
C VAL A 136 20.55 9.03 43.29
N GLN A 137 20.37 8.71 44.58
CA GLN A 137 19.59 7.54 45.03
C GLN A 137 18.17 7.52 44.47
N SER A 138 17.41 8.61 44.60
CA SER A 138 16.03 8.67 44.11
C SER A 138 15.91 8.62 42.58
N TRP A 139 16.96 9.06 41.88
CA TRP A 139 17.06 8.98 40.42
C TRP A 139 17.44 7.55 39.99
N ALA A 140 18.32 6.87 40.73
CA ALA A 140 18.69 5.48 40.46
C ALA A 140 17.52 4.51 40.68
N GLU A 141 16.65 4.78 41.66
CA GLU A 141 15.44 3.99 41.98
C GLU A 141 14.28 4.18 41.00
N SER A 142 14.32 5.21 40.15
CA SER A 142 13.21 5.47 39.24
C SER A 142 13.25 4.54 38.03
N ASP A 143 12.23 3.69 37.90
CA ASP A 143 11.96 2.91 36.67
C ASP A 143 11.38 3.78 35.55
N ALA A 144 10.92 4.99 35.88
CA ALA A 144 10.51 5.95 34.87
C ALA A 144 11.78 6.43 34.15
N GLU A 145 11.87 6.14 32.84
CA GLU A 145 12.64 6.97 31.93
C GLU A 145 12.13 8.41 32.15
N PHE A 146 12.88 9.23 32.88
CA PHE A 146 12.52 10.63 33.03
C PHE A 146 12.57 11.24 31.64
N GLY A 147 11.40 11.46 31.03
CA GLY A 147 11.21 11.98 29.68
C GLY A 147 11.73 13.42 29.46
N HIS A 148 12.67 13.88 30.28
CA HIS A 148 13.34 15.15 30.12
C HIS A 148 14.47 15.03 29.09
N LYS A 149 14.08 14.80 27.83
CA LYS A 149 14.97 14.96 26.67
C LYS A 149 15.19 16.45 26.43
N ALA A 150 15.97 17.10 27.29
CA ALA A 150 16.48 18.43 26.97
C ALA A 150 17.24 18.31 25.64
N SER A 151 16.81 19.04 24.62
CA SER A 151 17.45 19.08 23.29
C SER A 151 18.51 20.16 23.17
N PHE A 152 18.66 20.99 24.21
CA PHE A 152 19.64 22.06 24.29
C PHE A 152 20.04 22.38 25.73
N VAL A 153 21.17 23.06 25.90
CA VAL A 153 21.65 23.60 27.17
C VAL A 153 22.45 24.87 26.96
N TYR A 154 22.19 25.87 27.81
CA TYR A 154 22.95 27.12 27.84
C TYR A 154 24.05 27.07 28.92
N LEU A 155 25.27 27.42 28.54
CA LEU A 155 26.44 27.48 29.41
C LEU A 155 26.83 28.94 29.68
N PRO A 156 26.52 29.51 30.85
CA PRO A 156 26.77 30.92 31.14
C PRO A 156 28.26 31.28 31.19
N GLY A 157 29.11 30.38 31.68
CA GLY A 157 30.55 30.61 31.83
C GLY A 157 31.30 30.73 30.49
N THR A 158 30.82 30.02 29.46
CA THR A 158 31.36 30.10 28.09
C THR A 158 30.49 30.97 27.18
N LYS A 159 29.32 31.38 27.68
CA LYS A 159 28.27 32.06 26.94
C LYS A 159 27.98 31.34 25.63
N SER A 160 27.64 30.05 25.69
CA SER A 160 27.35 29.23 24.50
C SER A 160 26.14 28.34 24.73
N THR A 161 25.35 28.13 23.68
CA THR A 161 24.25 27.16 23.66
C THR A 161 24.67 25.94 22.85
N LEU A 162 24.58 24.77 23.46
CA LEU A 162 24.71 23.46 22.79
C LEU A 162 23.30 22.98 22.46
N PHE A 163 23.07 22.48 21.25
CA PHE A 163 21.76 21.94 20.88
C PHE A 163 21.85 20.88 19.79
N SER A 164 20.84 20.02 19.76
CA SER A 164 20.58 19.06 18.69
C SER A 164 19.86 19.72 17.52
N GLY A 165 20.28 19.46 16.29
CA GLY A 165 19.64 19.99 15.09
C GLY A 165 20.00 19.20 13.83
N THR A 166 19.10 19.22 12.84
CA THR A 166 19.32 18.53 11.56
C THR A 166 20.23 19.37 10.65
N ASN A 167 21.25 18.73 10.07
CA ASN A 167 22.00 19.31 8.96
C ASN A 167 21.25 19.04 7.65
N ASP A 168 20.86 20.09 6.93
CA ASP A 168 20.08 20.01 5.69
C ASP A 168 20.80 19.23 4.57
N ASP A 169 22.13 19.29 4.50
CA ASP A 169 22.92 18.62 3.45
C ASP A 169 22.93 17.10 3.64
N THR A 170 22.94 16.62 4.89
CA THR A 170 23.07 15.20 5.21
C THR A 170 21.79 14.57 5.76
N ASN A 171 20.79 15.38 6.09
CA ASN A 171 19.59 15.01 6.85
C ASN A 171 19.91 14.23 8.15
N ARG A 172 21.09 14.49 8.74
CA ARG A 172 21.53 13.88 9.99
C ARG A 172 21.32 14.84 11.15
N ASN A 173 20.85 14.31 12.27
CA ASN A 173 20.81 15.06 13.52
C ASN A 173 22.23 15.12 14.11
N VAL A 174 22.77 16.33 14.26
CA VAL A 174 24.14 16.60 14.68
C VAL A 174 24.17 17.60 15.84
N LEU A 175 25.32 17.73 16.48
CA LEU A 175 25.52 18.74 17.52
C LEU A 175 25.86 20.10 16.91
N TRP A 176 25.16 21.12 17.38
CA TRP A 176 25.42 22.52 17.05
C TRP A 176 25.85 23.30 18.29
N VAL A 177 26.77 24.25 18.08
CA VAL A 177 27.17 25.21 19.10
C VAL A 177 26.93 26.64 18.61
N ALA A 178 26.04 27.35 19.30
CA ALA A 178 25.83 28.78 19.09
C ALA A 178 26.52 29.59 20.20
N PRO A 179 27.62 30.32 19.92
CA PRO A 179 28.17 31.26 20.89
C PRO A 179 27.20 32.43 21.12
N ALA A 180 27.29 33.09 22.27
CA ALA A 180 26.40 34.22 22.60
C ALA A 180 26.59 35.43 21.69
N SER A 181 27.66 35.49 20.90
CA SER A 181 27.79 36.48 19.83
C SER A 181 26.76 36.31 18.71
N VAL A 182 26.14 35.13 18.59
CA VAL A 182 25.09 34.83 17.60
C VAL A 182 23.76 35.49 17.97
N TYR A 183 23.49 35.70 19.27
CA TYR A 183 22.20 36.19 19.76
C TYR A 183 22.34 37.55 20.49
N PRO A 184 21.49 38.57 20.23
CA PRO A 184 20.29 38.52 19.40
C PRO A 184 20.56 38.74 17.90
N PHE A 185 21.64 39.41 17.51
CA PHE A 185 22.00 39.65 16.11
C PHE A 185 23.48 40.03 16.08
N HIS A 186 24.36 39.23 15.47
CA HIS A 186 25.55 39.65 14.69
C HIS A 186 26.41 38.43 14.25
N SER A 187 26.30 38.09 12.96
CA SER A 187 27.32 37.54 12.04
C SER A 187 27.98 36.17 12.26
N ALA A 188 27.77 35.43 13.35
CA ALA A 188 28.35 34.09 13.49
C ALA A 188 27.28 33.01 13.28
N GLU A 189 27.50 32.11 12.33
CA GLU A 189 26.67 30.91 12.16
C GLU A 189 26.97 29.91 13.29
N PRO A 190 25.99 29.11 13.74
CA PRO A 190 26.25 27.97 14.64
C PRO A 190 27.33 27.07 14.06
N VAL A 191 28.25 26.61 14.91
CA VAL A 191 29.32 25.70 14.49
C VAL A 191 28.82 24.26 14.61
N GLU A 192 28.88 23.53 13.50
CA GLU A 192 28.54 22.12 13.43
C GLU A 192 29.68 21.23 13.93
N PHE A 193 29.34 20.20 14.71
CA PHE A 193 30.23 19.09 15.06
C PHE A 193 29.74 17.80 14.39
N SER A 194 30.09 17.62 13.12
CA SER A 194 29.59 16.55 12.25
C SER A 194 29.97 15.13 12.69
N ASN A 195 31.02 15.00 13.50
CA ASN A 195 31.45 13.73 14.11
C ASN A 195 30.59 13.28 15.29
N VAL A 196 29.69 14.14 15.78
CA VAL A 196 28.76 13.84 16.88
C VAL A 196 27.34 13.77 16.31
N SER A 197 26.85 12.55 16.16
CA SER A 197 25.52 12.29 15.64
C SER A 197 24.53 12.01 16.77
N MET A 198 23.26 12.37 16.54
CA MET A 198 22.14 12.11 17.46
C MET A 198 22.43 12.55 18.91
N PRO A 199 22.81 13.81 19.17
CA PRO A 199 22.99 14.25 20.56
C PRO A 199 21.63 14.37 21.27
N TYR A 200 21.54 13.91 22.52
CA TYR A 200 20.32 13.93 23.32
C TYR A 200 20.62 14.11 24.82
N GLU A 201 19.58 14.48 25.59
CA GLU A 201 19.62 14.62 27.06
C GLU A 201 20.74 15.52 27.56
N PHE A 202 20.70 16.78 27.12
CA PHE A 202 21.70 17.77 27.52
C PHE A 202 21.57 18.15 29.00
N VAL A 203 22.66 17.97 29.75
CA VAL A 203 22.75 18.30 31.18
C VAL A 203 23.92 19.23 31.44
N SER A 204 23.66 20.35 32.12
CA SER A 204 24.70 21.25 32.59
C SER A 204 25.34 20.70 33.87
N VAL A 205 26.64 20.39 33.84
CA VAL A 205 27.38 19.90 35.02
C VAL A 205 28.10 21.03 35.75
N SER A 206 28.41 22.12 35.06
CA SER A 206 28.93 23.36 35.63
C SER A 206 28.56 24.54 34.73
N GLU A 207 28.80 25.78 35.18
CA GLU A 207 28.56 26.97 34.37
C GLU A 207 29.26 26.96 33.00
N SER A 208 30.33 26.17 32.84
CA SER A 208 31.17 26.13 31.63
C SER A 208 31.21 24.77 30.93
N LYS A 209 30.45 23.78 31.40
CA LYS A 209 30.45 22.42 30.83
C LYS A 209 29.06 21.79 30.88
N ALA A 210 28.68 21.20 29.76
CA ALA A 210 27.54 20.31 29.68
C ALA A 210 27.97 18.94 29.14
N CYS A 211 27.18 17.93 29.47
CA CYS A 211 27.31 16.59 28.91
C CYS A 211 25.98 16.14 28.31
N PHE A 212 26.06 15.18 27.39
CA PHE A 212 24.93 14.67 26.63
C PHE A 212 25.26 13.27 26.11
N GLY A 213 24.24 12.44 25.89
CA GLY A 213 24.40 11.19 25.15
C GLY A 213 24.50 11.48 23.65
N CYS A 214 25.27 10.67 22.92
CA CYS A 214 25.42 10.80 21.47
C CYS A 214 25.83 9.47 20.82
N ALA A 215 25.76 9.41 19.49
CA ALA A 215 26.37 8.37 18.69
C ALA A 215 27.61 8.96 17.99
N PHE A 216 28.78 8.40 18.27
CA PHE A 216 30.03 8.78 17.65
C PHE A 216 30.31 7.90 16.43
N GLU A 217 30.63 8.52 15.30
CA GLU A 217 30.98 7.81 14.07
C GLU A 217 32.50 7.60 14.06
N SER A 218 32.94 6.41 14.47
CA SER A 218 34.35 6.05 14.39
C SER A 218 34.73 5.83 12.92
N GLN A 219 35.63 6.64 12.38
CA GLN A 219 36.20 6.44 11.04
C GLN A 219 37.23 5.29 11.02
N THR A 220 36.92 4.16 11.64
CA THR A 220 37.70 2.94 11.39
C THR A 220 37.38 2.48 9.97
N GLN A 221 38.27 2.79 9.04
CA GLN A 221 38.26 2.29 7.67
C GLN A 221 38.49 0.78 7.67
N ILE A 222 37.44 0.02 7.94
CA ILE A 222 37.38 -1.38 7.55
C ILE A 222 36.63 -1.36 6.23
N GLU A 223 37.37 -1.49 5.12
CA GLU A 223 36.79 -1.65 3.79
C GLU A 223 36.11 -3.02 3.75
N ASP A 224 34.80 -3.05 3.98
CA ASP A 224 33.99 -4.20 3.64
C ASP A 224 33.36 -3.98 2.26
N PHE A 225 33.12 -5.04 1.52
CA PHE A 225 32.52 -4.93 0.19
C PHE A 225 31.05 -5.35 0.28
N ASP A 226 30.14 -4.45 -0.08
CA ASP A 226 28.73 -4.78 -0.24
C ASP A 226 28.55 -5.90 -1.29
N TYR A 227 27.39 -6.57 -1.29
CA TYR A 227 27.02 -7.62 -2.24
C TYR A 227 27.07 -7.19 -3.73
N ARG A 228 27.23 -5.88 -4.00
CA ARG A 228 27.48 -5.32 -5.35
C ARG A 228 28.95 -5.10 -5.69
N GLY A 229 29.88 -5.47 -4.81
CA GLY A 229 31.32 -5.19 -4.96
C GLY A 229 31.68 -3.72 -4.79
N THR A 230 30.78 -2.90 -4.23
CA THR A 230 31.05 -1.51 -3.86
C THR A 230 31.59 -1.48 -2.43
N PRO A 231 32.68 -0.76 -2.14
CA PRO A 231 33.16 -0.61 -0.77
C PRO A 231 32.07 0.05 0.07
N PHE A 232 31.52 -0.70 1.01
CA PHE A 232 30.62 -0.23 2.04
C PHE A 232 31.44 -0.22 3.32
N VAL A 233 31.75 0.98 3.81
CA VAL A 233 32.35 1.12 5.13
C VAL A 233 31.18 1.16 6.10
N PRO A 234 30.82 0.06 6.79
CA PRO A 234 29.80 0.13 7.82
C PRO A 234 30.29 1.14 8.86
N THR A 235 29.62 2.30 8.93
CA THR A 235 29.91 3.24 9.99
C THR A 235 29.30 2.69 11.27
N GLN A 236 30.14 2.00 12.04
CA GLN A 236 29.78 1.55 13.37
C GLN A 236 29.60 2.79 14.24
N LYS A 237 28.34 3.03 14.60
CA LYS A 237 27.97 4.07 15.55
C LYS A 237 28.16 3.52 16.95
N GLU A 238 29.08 4.10 17.69
CA GLU A 238 29.26 3.82 19.11
C GLU A 238 28.46 4.84 19.90
N PHE A 239 27.44 4.39 20.62
CA PHE A 239 26.74 5.25 21.57
C PHE A 239 27.69 5.56 22.73
N THR A 240 27.75 6.80 23.18
CA THR A 240 28.65 7.22 24.26
C THR A 240 28.16 8.52 24.88
N VAL A 241 28.74 8.88 26.01
CA VAL A 241 28.54 10.18 26.65
C VAL A 241 29.66 11.13 26.23
N ALA A 242 29.27 12.34 25.83
CA ALA A 242 30.18 13.41 25.47
C ALA A 242 29.99 14.60 26.40
N CYS A 243 31.09 15.30 26.70
CA CYS A 243 31.06 16.57 27.44
C CYS A 243 31.74 17.67 26.63
N SER A 244 31.15 18.86 26.64
CA SER A 244 31.63 20.04 25.91
C SER A 244 31.55 21.30 26.75
N GLY A 245 32.57 22.14 26.63
CA GLY A 245 32.56 23.53 27.10
C GLY A 245 32.33 24.54 25.97
N GLY A 246 31.69 24.12 24.88
CA GLY A 246 31.37 24.96 23.72
C GLY A 246 32.51 25.18 22.71
N LYS A 247 33.73 24.70 22.97
CA LYS A 247 34.85 24.77 22.00
C LYS A 247 35.35 23.40 21.53
N PHE A 248 35.39 22.44 22.43
CA PHE A 248 35.89 21.09 22.16
C PHE A 248 34.96 20.08 22.79
N ILE A 249 34.83 18.93 22.14
CA ILE A 249 34.07 17.79 22.63
C ILE A 249 35.06 16.75 23.14
N ARG A 250 34.77 16.19 24.31
CA ARG A 250 35.48 15.04 24.85
C ARG A 250 34.49 13.90 24.98
N LEU A 251 34.88 12.70 24.57
CA LEU A 251 34.08 11.49 24.64
C LEU A 251 34.53 10.66 25.85
N SER A 252 33.59 9.98 26.51
CA SER A 252 33.95 8.89 27.43
C SER A 252 34.63 7.80 26.61
N ARG A 253 35.72 7.24 27.15
CA ARG A 253 36.45 6.16 26.48
C ARG A 253 35.79 4.78 26.64
N GLY A 254 34.66 4.68 27.34
CA GLY A 254 33.77 3.50 27.34
C GLY A 254 34.44 2.15 27.62
N ASN A 255 35.57 2.15 28.33
CA ASN A 255 36.40 0.94 28.49
C ASN A 255 36.64 0.60 29.97
N THR A 256 35.73 1.02 30.85
CA THR A 256 35.71 0.51 32.20
C THR A 256 35.19 -0.93 32.14
N GLU A 257 36.08 -1.89 32.40
CA GLU A 257 35.76 -3.32 32.53
C GLU A 257 35.27 -4.03 31.25
N GLY A 258 35.48 -3.43 30.07
CA GLY A 258 35.15 -4.04 28.78
C GLY A 258 33.68 -3.93 28.38
N ILE A 259 32.87 -3.13 29.08
CA ILE A 259 31.45 -2.97 28.77
C ILE A 259 31.28 -1.85 27.74
N SER A 260 30.88 -2.21 26.52
CA SER A 260 30.52 -1.22 25.51
C SER A 260 29.16 -0.58 25.84
N HIS A 261 29.08 0.74 25.71
CA HIS A 261 27.83 1.48 25.80
C HIS A 261 26.82 1.05 24.74
N GLN A 262 25.57 0.88 25.16
CA GLN A 262 24.46 0.55 24.26
C GLN A 262 23.62 1.78 23.96
N SER A 263 23.16 2.47 24.99
CA SER A 263 22.43 3.73 24.88
C SER A 263 22.39 4.41 26.26
N PRO A 264 23.40 5.24 26.57
CA PRO A 264 23.38 6.04 27.79
C PRO A 264 22.08 6.85 27.85
N HIS A 265 21.42 6.91 29.00
CA HIS A 265 20.13 7.59 29.17
C HIS A 265 19.93 8.05 30.62
N ASP A 266 18.92 8.87 30.82
CA ASP A 266 18.54 9.46 32.11
C ASP A 266 19.71 10.24 32.74
N LEU A 267 20.37 11.11 31.99
CA LEU A 267 21.54 11.86 32.49
C LEU A 267 21.16 12.82 33.64
N ILE A 268 21.95 12.85 34.71
CA ILE A 268 21.83 13.81 35.82
C ILE A 268 23.19 14.33 36.30
N ALA A 269 23.27 15.61 36.65
CA ALA A 269 24.46 16.20 37.27
C ALA A 269 24.29 16.30 38.79
N SER A 270 25.25 15.77 39.55
CA SER A 270 25.27 15.88 41.01
C SER A 270 26.71 15.99 41.51
N ASN A 271 26.99 17.00 42.35
CA ASN A 271 28.32 17.26 42.92
C ASN A 271 29.46 17.39 41.88
N ASN A 272 29.21 18.06 40.75
CA ASN A 272 30.13 18.19 39.60
C ASN A 272 30.48 16.86 38.89
N THR A 273 29.78 15.77 39.21
CA THR A 273 29.88 14.48 38.55
C THR A 273 28.62 14.27 37.71
N LEU A 274 28.79 13.73 36.50
CA LEU A 274 27.67 13.28 35.69
C LEU A 274 27.33 11.84 36.07
N TRP A 275 26.05 11.53 36.21
CA TRP A 275 25.53 10.19 36.41
C TRP A 275 24.57 9.85 35.27
N TYR A 276 24.57 8.61 34.83
CA TYR A 276 23.66 8.12 33.79
C TYR A 276 23.40 6.64 33.94
N LYS A 277 22.27 6.22 33.37
CA LYS A 277 21.90 4.83 33.20
C LYS A 277 22.34 4.39 31.80
N ASP A 278 22.56 3.10 31.62
CA ASP A 278 22.77 2.47 30.31
C ASP A 278 22.02 1.14 30.28
N TYR A 279 21.70 0.71 29.07
CA TYR A 279 21.17 -0.62 28.86
C TYR A 279 22.31 -1.63 28.99
N PRO A 280 22.07 -2.76 29.67
CA PRO A 280 23.07 -3.82 29.72
C PRO A 280 23.26 -4.41 28.31
N PRO A 281 24.39 -5.09 28.05
CA PRO A 281 24.59 -5.83 26.80
C PRO A 281 23.40 -6.74 26.45
N SER A 282 23.15 -6.93 25.15
CA SER A 282 21.98 -7.63 24.61
C SER A 282 21.65 -8.93 25.35
N GLY A 283 20.39 -9.05 25.80
CA GLY A 283 19.87 -10.26 26.46
C GLY A 283 20.02 -10.30 27.99
N LEU A 284 20.70 -9.33 28.60
CA LEU A 284 20.80 -9.22 30.06
C LEU A 284 19.70 -8.34 30.65
N GLN A 285 19.33 -8.60 31.90
CA GLN A 285 18.33 -7.81 32.62
C GLN A 285 18.97 -6.78 33.56
N GLY A 286 18.24 -5.71 33.85
CA GLY A 286 18.63 -4.65 34.77
C GLY A 286 19.09 -3.38 34.06
N THR A 287 19.64 -2.45 34.85
CA THR A 287 20.16 -1.17 34.38
C THR A 287 21.56 -0.98 34.92
N VAL A 288 22.47 -0.51 34.07
CA VAL A 288 23.86 -0.24 34.46
C VAL A 288 23.98 1.25 34.79
N ILE A 289 24.52 1.57 35.96
CA ILE A 289 24.68 2.95 36.44
C ILE A 289 26.15 3.30 36.42
N PHE A 290 26.44 4.44 35.79
CA PHE A 290 27.78 4.99 35.65
C PHE A 290 27.87 6.38 36.30
N SER A 291 29.09 6.72 36.72
CA SER A 291 29.47 8.09 37.03
C SER A 291 30.65 8.50 36.17
N LEU A 292 30.66 9.75 35.70
CA LEU A 292 31.70 10.31 34.84
C LEU A 292 32.16 11.65 35.42
N ASP A 293 33.49 11.80 35.61
CA ASP A 293 34.08 13.12 35.89
C ASP A 293 34.20 13.92 34.59
N PRO A 294 33.46 15.04 34.39
CA PRO A 294 33.50 15.83 33.16
C PRO A 294 34.85 16.54 32.91
N SER A 295 35.80 16.47 33.83
CA SER A 295 37.12 17.08 33.71
C SER A 295 38.16 16.11 33.18
N THR A 296 38.16 14.88 33.67
CA THR A 296 39.09 13.83 33.22
C THR A 296 38.47 12.94 32.14
N MET A 297 37.14 12.88 32.07
CA MET A 297 36.36 11.86 31.34
C MET A 297 36.61 10.45 31.87
N ASP A 298 37.04 10.33 33.13
CA ASP A 298 37.16 9.03 33.79
C ASP A 298 35.77 8.57 34.22
N GLU A 299 35.43 7.38 33.75
CA GLU A 299 34.17 6.72 34.02
C GLU A 299 34.34 5.70 35.14
N THR A 300 33.29 5.49 35.94
CA THR A 300 33.24 4.46 36.97
C THR A 300 31.88 3.79 36.95
N ILE A 301 31.86 2.46 36.86
CA ILE A 301 30.66 1.64 36.95
C ILE A 301 30.30 1.40 38.42
N HIS A 302 29.01 1.56 38.74
CA HIS A 302 28.46 1.33 40.09
C HIS A 302 27.59 0.08 40.18
N SER A 303 27.21 -0.49 39.04
CA SER A 303 26.46 -1.75 38.97
C SER A 303 27.37 -2.96 38.97
N ARG A 304 26.89 -4.07 39.54
CA ARG A 304 27.56 -5.36 39.52
C ARG A 304 26.67 -6.40 38.88
N TYR A 305 27.25 -7.17 37.96
CA TYR A 305 26.57 -8.31 37.37
C TYR A 305 26.49 -9.47 38.37
N HIS A 306 25.28 -9.94 38.63
CA HIS A 306 25.00 -11.13 39.43
C HIS A 306 24.59 -12.26 38.49
N GLY A 307 25.56 -13.07 38.06
CA GLY A 307 25.36 -14.21 37.17
C GLY A 307 26.68 -14.95 36.93
N ASP A 308 26.65 -16.00 36.10
CA ASP A 308 27.86 -16.71 35.70
C ASP A 308 28.72 -15.83 34.77
N GLN A 309 29.94 -15.48 35.20
CA GLN A 309 30.87 -14.63 34.44
C GLN A 309 31.33 -15.30 33.14
N GLU A 310 31.41 -16.64 33.10
CA GLU A 310 31.76 -17.35 31.88
C GLU A 310 30.62 -17.25 30.85
N ALA A 311 29.37 -17.32 31.31
CA ALA A 311 28.21 -17.09 30.46
C ALA A 311 28.13 -15.65 29.94
N PHE A 312 28.54 -14.65 30.72
CA PHE A 312 28.60 -13.24 30.30
C PHE A 312 29.57 -13.05 29.12
N HIS A 313 30.81 -13.54 29.24
CA HIS A 313 31.80 -13.44 28.17
C HIS A 313 31.44 -14.27 26.93
N GLU A 314 30.73 -15.39 27.11
CA GLU A 314 30.24 -16.19 25.98
C GLU A 314 29.12 -15.48 25.21
N VAL A 315 28.23 -14.74 25.87
CA VAL A 315 27.20 -13.93 25.22
C VAL A 315 27.83 -12.78 24.42
N GLU A 316 28.76 -12.05 25.03
CA GLU A 316 29.46 -10.94 24.39
C GLU A 316 30.26 -11.39 23.15
N SER A 317 30.97 -12.52 23.24
CA SER A 317 31.74 -13.07 22.12
C SER A 317 30.89 -13.76 21.04
N ARG A 318 29.72 -14.32 21.41
CA ARG A 318 28.76 -14.86 20.44
C ARG A 318 28.01 -13.77 19.71
N ASP A 319 27.68 -12.65 20.34
CA ASP A 319 27.01 -11.55 19.63
C ASP A 319 27.87 -11.02 18.48
N ILE A 320 29.20 -10.96 18.64
CA ILE A 320 30.10 -10.50 17.57
C ILE A 320 30.24 -11.51 16.41
N LYS A 321 30.20 -12.83 16.68
CA LYS A 321 30.42 -13.88 15.65
C LYS A 321 29.16 -14.52 15.09
N SER A 322 28.04 -14.49 15.81
CA SER A 322 26.79 -15.16 15.41
C SER A 322 25.80 -14.25 14.69
N LEU A 323 26.04 -12.94 14.70
CA LEU A 323 25.27 -11.97 13.93
C LEU A 323 25.47 -12.16 12.41
N ASP A 324 26.63 -12.65 11.97
CA ASP A 324 26.97 -12.84 10.56
C ASP A 324 26.52 -14.21 10.01
N ASP A 325 26.71 -15.30 10.78
CA ASP A 325 26.62 -16.66 10.21
C ASP A 325 25.25 -17.35 10.37
N GLN A 326 24.35 -16.84 11.23
CA GLN A 326 23.05 -17.49 11.52
C GLN A 326 21.80 -16.63 11.28
N ARG A 327 21.95 -15.37 10.85
CA ARG A 327 20.85 -14.43 10.55
C ARG A 327 20.50 -14.30 9.07
N ASP A 328 21.11 -15.11 8.21
CA ASP A 328 21.02 -14.89 6.77
C ASP A 328 19.72 -15.41 6.15
N CYS A 329 18.61 -14.80 6.55
CA CYS A 329 17.44 -14.58 5.67
C CYS A 329 17.81 -13.75 4.43
N ASN A 330 18.97 -13.10 4.46
CA ASN A 330 19.65 -12.57 3.30
C ASN A 330 20.29 -13.65 2.42
N ASN A 331 20.32 -14.93 2.83
CA ASN A 331 20.75 -16.02 1.96
C ASN A 331 19.87 -16.00 0.70
N THR A 332 20.51 -15.56 -0.38
CA THR A 332 19.85 -15.31 -1.65
C THR A 332 19.10 -16.55 -2.17
N VAL A 333 19.51 -17.75 -1.76
CA VAL A 333 18.89 -19.01 -2.17
C VAL A 333 17.53 -19.22 -1.49
N GLU A 334 17.44 -19.09 -0.16
CA GLU A 334 16.17 -19.28 0.55
C GLU A 334 15.18 -18.18 0.19
N ARG A 335 15.63 -16.93 0.11
CA ARG A 335 14.82 -15.81 -0.37
C ARG A 335 14.27 -16.06 -1.78
N LYS A 336 15.10 -16.51 -2.72
CA LYS A 336 14.63 -16.88 -4.08
C LYS A 336 13.62 -18.02 -4.05
N ARG A 337 13.79 -19.02 -3.17
CA ARG A 337 12.81 -20.11 -3.01
C ARG A 337 11.47 -19.60 -2.48
N SER A 338 11.46 -18.75 -1.46
CA SER A 338 10.24 -18.13 -0.92
C SER A 338 9.49 -17.35 -1.99
N ILE A 339 10.21 -16.50 -2.75
CA ILE A 339 9.58 -15.66 -3.76
C ILE A 339 9.10 -16.49 -4.95
N MET A 340 9.87 -17.49 -5.38
CA MET A 340 9.42 -18.42 -6.42
C MET A 340 8.17 -19.17 -5.98
N ALA A 341 8.09 -19.57 -4.71
CA ALA A 341 6.91 -20.21 -4.17
C ALA A 341 5.70 -19.26 -4.12
N LEU A 342 5.88 -18.00 -3.73
CA LEU A 342 4.84 -16.95 -3.84
C LEU A 342 4.37 -16.78 -5.29
N PHE A 343 5.29 -16.67 -6.24
CA PHE A 343 4.96 -16.58 -7.67
C PHE A 343 4.14 -17.80 -8.13
N THR A 344 4.58 -19.02 -7.81
CA THR A 344 3.85 -20.24 -8.19
C THR A 344 2.47 -20.33 -7.56
N SER A 345 2.25 -19.70 -6.39
CA SER A 345 0.95 -19.69 -5.72
C SER A 345 -0.07 -18.76 -6.39
N ALA A 346 0.38 -17.71 -7.09
CA ALA A 346 -0.50 -16.79 -7.81
C ALA A 346 -0.94 -17.31 -9.20
N LEU A 347 -0.22 -18.29 -9.76
CA LEU A 347 -0.53 -18.86 -11.08
C LEU A 347 -1.87 -19.61 -11.12
N PRO A 348 -2.20 -20.52 -10.17
CA PRO A 348 -3.51 -21.19 -10.15
C PRO A 348 -4.68 -20.22 -10.10
N MET A 349 -4.56 -19.14 -9.31
CA MET A 349 -5.58 -18.09 -9.26
C MET A 349 -5.78 -17.42 -10.62
N THR A 350 -4.68 -17.11 -11.31
CA THR A 350 -4.73 -16.49 -12.65
C THR A 350 -5.35 -17.42 -13.69
N VAL A 351 -4.93 -18.68 -13.73
CA VAL A 351 -5.46 -19.68 -14.66
C VAL A 351 -6.94 -19.95 -14.40
N ALA A 352 -7.34 -20.16 -13.14
CA ALA A 352 -8.73 -20.39 -12.77
C ALA A 352 -9.62 -19.19 -13.15
N SER A 353 -9.15 -17.97 -12.87
CA SER A 353 -9.86 -16.74 -13.22
C SER A 353 -10.06 -16.60 -14.73
N MET A 354 -9.01 -16.80 -15.54
CA MET A 354 -9.10 -16.73 -17.00
C MET A 354 -9.98 -17.84 -17.58
N LEU A 355 -9.91 -19.06 -17.06
CA LEU A 355 -10.76 -20.17 -17.51
C LEU A 355 -12.23 -19.92 -17.19
N LEU A 356 -12.57 -19.48 -15.98
CA LEU A 356 -13.94 -19.15 -15.61
C LEU A 356 -14.46 -17.94 -16.39
N TRP A 357 -13.61 -16.95 -16.70
CA TRP A 357 -13.99 -15.86 -17.58
C TRP A 357 -14.32 -16.38 -18.98
N THR A 358 -13.41 -17.12 -19.60
CA THR A 358 -13.52 -17.51 -21.02
C THR A 358 -14.53 -18.64 -21.26
N LYS A 359 -14.70 -19.56 -20.32
CA LYS A 359 -15.59 -20.73 -20.47
C LYS A 359 -16.97 -20.56 -19.85
N LYS A 360 -17.06 -19.83 -18.74
CA LYS A 360 -18.29 -19.69 -17.95
C LYS A 360 -18.85 -18.27 -17.96
N ASN A 361 -18.15 -17.30 -18.57
CA ASN A 361 -18.58 -15.90 -18.64
C ASN A 361 -18.95 -15.32 -17.26
N VAL A 362 -18.22 -15.71 -16.23
CA VAL A 362 -18.47 -15.27 -14.86
C VAL A 362 -18.07 -13.80 -14.71
N SER A 363 -18.98 -12.96 -14.22
CA SER A 363 -18.84 -11.50 -14.28
C SER A 363 -17.69 -10.95 -13.43
N THR A 364 -17.50 -11.50 -12.24
CA THR A 364 -16.45 -11.14 -11.29
C THR A 364 -15.05 -11.55 -11.73
N MET A 365 -14.90 -12.35 -12.80
CA MET A 365 -13.57 -12.83 -13.20
C MET A 365 -12.67 -11.72 -13.76
N GLY A 366 -13.25 -10.62 -14.25
CA GLY A 366 -12.47 -9.42 -14.62
C GLY A 366 -11.67 -8.87 -13.45
N LEU A 367 -12.31 -8.77 -12.28
CA LEU A 367 -11.72 -8.36 -11.02
C LEU A 367 -10.61 -9.33 -10.59
N THR A 368 -10.92 -10.62 -10.50
CA THR A 368 -9.96 -11.60 -9.98
C THR A 368 -8.77 -11.80 -10.91
N THR A 369 -8.95 -11.65 -12.23
CA THR A 369 -7.84 -11.72 -13.19
C THR A 369 -6.90 -10.53 -13.03
N HIS A 370 -7.43 -9.33 -12.83
CA HIS A 370 -6.59 -8.15 -12.58
C HIS A 370 -5.80 -8.28 -11.28
N ILE A 371 -6.46 -8.74 -10.20
CA ILE A 371 -5.79 -9.00 -8.91
C ILE A 371 -4.69 -10.04 -9.06
N SER A 372 -4.97 -11.16 -9.74
CA SER A 372 -4.02 -12.26 -9.87
C SER A 372 -2.81 -11.90 -10.73
N ILE A 373 -3.01 -11.18 -11.85
CA ILE A 373 -1.90 -10.67 -12.67
C ILE A 373 -1.06 -9.66 -11.87
N SER A 374 -1.70 -8.80 -11.07
CA SER A 374 -0.98 -7.87 -10.20
C SER A 374 -0.18 -8.61 -9.13
N ALA A 375 -0.72 -9.65 -8.51
CA ALA A 375 0.00 -10.49 -7.56
C ALA A 375 1.22 -11.16 -8.22
N VAL A 376 1.06 -11.67 -9.44
CA VAL A 376 2.17 -12.23 -10.23
C VAL A 376 3.24 -11.18 -10.51
N ALA A 377 2.87 -9.97 -10.94
CA ALA A 377 3.80 -8.88 -11.21
C ALA A 377 4.56 -8.43 -9.96
N ILE A 378 3.87 -8.34 -8.81
CA ILE A 378 4.48 -8.04 -7.51
C ILE A 378 5.48 -9.14 -7.13
N CYS A 379 5.13 -10.42 -7.28
CA CYS A 379 6.06 -11.51 -7.00
C CYS A 379 7.30 -11.45 -7.92
N ILE A 380 7.12 -11.14 -9.22
CA ILE A 380 8.24 -10.93 -10.16
C ILE A 380 9.10 -9.74 -9.72
N TYR A 381 8.48 -8.63 -9.32
CA TYR A 381 9.22 -7.46 -8.84
C TYR A 381 10.07 -7.80 -7.62
N VAL A 382 9.48 -8.47 -6.64
CA VAL A 382 10.16 -8.89 -5.40
C VAL A 382 11.31 -9.88 -5.70
N CYS A 383 11.18 -10.71 -6.75
CA CYS A 383 12.28 -11.55 -7.24
C CYS A 383 13.47 -10.72 -7.74
N ILE A 384 13.23 -9.55 -8.32
CA ILE A 384 14.25 -8.65 -8.90
C ILE A 384 14.84 -7.74 -7.82
N ASP A 385 13.98 -7.14 -6.98
CA ASP A 385 14.34 -6.21 -5.91
C ASP A 385 13.80 -6.70 -4.55
N PRO A 386 14.52 -7.62 -3.90
CA PRO A 386 14.06 -8.28 -2.68
C PRO A 386 14.19 -7.43 -1.42
N LEU A 387 14.82 -6.25 -1.50
CA LEU A 387 14.92 -5.30 -0.38
C LEU A 387 13.68 -4.41 -0.28
N TYR A 388 12.77 -4.49 -1.28
CA TYR A 388 11.51 -3.75 -1.33
C TYR A 388 11.66 -2.22 -1.30
N GLU A 389 12.87 -1.67 -1.39
CA GLU A 389 13.15 -0.23 -1.29
C GLU A 389 12.30 0.58 -2.27
N LYS A 390 12.11 0.04 -3.48
CA LYS A 390 11.34 0.69 -4.54
C LYS A 390 9.99 0.03 -4.80
N LEU A 391 9.54 -0.90 -3.94
CA LEU A 391 8.23 -1.55 -4.09
C LEU A 391 7.08 -0.53 -4.12
N PRO A 392 7.00 0.50 -3.25
CA PRO A 392 5.93 1.50 -3.31
C PRO A 392 5.90 2.24 -4.66
N THR A 393 7.07 2.63 -5.17
CA THR A 393 7.21 3.28 -6.48
C THR A 393 6.78 2.35 -7.61
N PHE A 394 7.19 1.08 -7.56
CA PHE A 394 6.75 0.07 -8.53
C PHE A 394 5.22 -0.09 -8.50
N LEU A 395 4.60 -0.19 -7.33
CA LEU A 395 3.14 -0.34 -7.20
C LEU A 395 2.39 0.88 -7.75
N LYS A 396 2.89 2.11 -7.47
CA LYS A 396 2.37 3.37 -8.05
C LYS A 396 2.37 3.31 -9.59
N PHE A 397 3.47 2.90 -10.20
CA PHE A 397 3.59 2.74 -11.66
C PHE A 397 2.80 1.56 -12.21
N TRP A 398 2.78 0.42 -11.52
CA TRP A 398 2.11 -0.79 -11.96
C TRP A 398 0.61 -0.55 -12.05
N HIS A 399 -0.04 -0.08 -10.97
CA HIS A 399 -1.49 0.11 -10.98
C HIS A 399 -1.97 1.20 -11.94
N SER A 400 -1.17 2.26 -12.16
CA SER A 400 -1.46 3.27 -13.17
C SER A 400 -1.30 2.74 -14.60
N VAL A 401 -0.13 2.22 -14.96
CA VAL A 401 0.14 1.77 -16.34
C VAL A 401 -0.66 0.51 -16.68
N PHE A 402 -0.67 -0.49 -15.81
CA PHE A 402 -1.45 -1.72 -16.04
C PHE A 402 -2.95 -1.43 -16.02
N GLY A 403 -3.43 -0.57 -15.12
CA GLY A 403 -4.83 -0.14 -15.10
C GLY A 403 -5.26 0.53 -16.41
N LEU A 404 -4.42 1.41 -16.97
CA LEU A 404 -4.66 2.05 -18.27
C LEU A 404 -4.69 1.03 -19.43
N VAL A 405 -3.69 0.15 -19.51
CA VAL A 405 -3.62 -0.89 -20.56
C VAL A 405 -4.82 -1.83 -20.45
N TRP A 406 -5.19 -2.22 -19.23
CA TRP A 406 -6.35 -3.05 -18.95
C TRP A 406 -7.64 -2.39 -19.42
N LEU A 407 -7.86 -1.12 -19.06
CA LEU A 407 -9.01 -0.34 -19.52
C LEU A 407 -9.06 -0.24 -21.04
N ALA A 408 -7.94 0.04 -21.70
CA ALA A 408 -7.87 0.15 -23.16
C ALA A 408 -8.27 -1.18 -23.83
N ILE A 409 -7.75 -2.31 -23.36
CA ILE A 409 -8.09 -3.65 -23.89
C ILE A 409 -9.57 -3.96 -23.68
N LEU A 410 -10.11 -3.74 -22.48
CA LEU A 410 -11.51 -4.03 -22.20
C LEU A 410 -12.46 -3.09 -22.94
N THR A 411 -12.06 -1.84 -23.15
CA THR A 411 -12.82 -0.87 -23.95
C THR A 411 -12.86 -1.30 -25.41
N ASP A 412 -11.72 -1.72 -25.98
CA ASP A 412 -11.69 -2.26 -27.35
C ASP A 412 -12.60 -3.48 -27.46
N LEU A 413 -12.50 -4.43 -26.54
CA LEU A 413 -13.38 -5.61 -26.50
C LEU A 413 -14.87 -5.24 -26.37
N TYR A 414 -15.18 -4.16 -25.66
CA TYR A 414 -16.56 -3.70 -25.42
C TYR A 414 -17.19 -3.19 -26.71
N PHE A 415 -16.46 -2.35 -27.46
CA PHE A 415 -16.95 -1.79 -28.72
C PHE A 415 -16.76 -2.73 -29.92
N SER A 416 -15.97 -3.80 -29.78
CA SER A 416 -15.75 -4.79 -30.85
C SER A 416 -17.01 -5.57 -31.26
N LYS A 417 -18.08 -5.57 -30.45
CA LYS A 417 -19.35 -6.30 -30.69
C LYS A 417 -19.13 -7.76 -31.13
N ARG A 418 -18.12 -8.46 -30.59
CA ARG A 418 -17.86 -9.85 -31.01
C ARG A 418 -19.00 -10.76 -30.54
N PRO A 419 -19.57 -11.60 -31.42
CA PRO A 419 -20.60 -12.56 -31.03
C PRO A 419 -20.02 -13.52 -29.98
N GLY A 420 -20.73 -13.67 -28.85
CA GLY A 420 -20.34 -14.54 -27.75
C GLY A 420 -19.62 -13.86 -26.57
N LEU A 421 -19.25 -12.58 -26.68
CA LEU A 421 -18.78 -11.83 -25.51
C LEU A 421 -19.98 -11.40 -24.65
N VAL A 422 -20.02 -11.86 -23.41
CA VAL A 422 -21.02 -11.39 -22.43
C VAL A 422 -20.60 -10.01 -21.93
N LEU A 423 -21.53 -9.06 -21.97
CA LEU A 423 -21.27 -7.66 -21.63
C LEU A 423 -20.99 -7.47 -20.13
N THR A 424 -21.68 -8.21 -19.26
CA THR A 424 -21.62 -8.04 -17.81
C THR A 424 -20.22 -8.28 -17.21
N PRO A 425 -19.48 -9.36 -17.55
CA PRO A 425 -18.09 -9.51 -17.12
C PRO A 425 -17.18 -8.37 -17.56
N LEU A 426 -17.43 -7.85 -18.76
CA LEU A 426 -16.63 -6.77 -19.32
C LEU A 426 -16.87 -5.45 -18.58
N GLN A 427 -18.12 -5.18 -18.20
CA GLN A 427 -18.48 -4.02 -17.37
C GLN A 427 -17.82 -4.10 -15.98
N TRP A 428 -17.83 -5.27 -15.34
CA TRP A 428 -17.12 -5.48 -14.07
C TRP A 428 -15.61 -5.27 -14.21
N GLY A 429 -15.02 -5.82 -15.28
CA GLY A 429 -13.61 -5.61 -15.59
C GLY A 429 -13.26 -4.14 -15.86
N LEU A 430 -14.11 -3.41 -16.57
CA LEU A 430 -13.96 -1.97 -16.83
C LEU A 430 -14.06 -1.16 -15.54
N ASN A 431 -15.07 -1.41 -14.71
CA ASN A 431 -15.26 -0.71 -13.44
C ASN A 431 -14.05 -0.93 -12.51
N PHE A 432 -13.61 -2.16 -12.35
CA PHE A 432 -12.44 -2.44 -11.52
C PHE A 432 -11.15 -1.86 -12.10
N GLY A 433 -10.95 -1.99 -13.42
CA GLY A 433 -9.82 -1.37 -14.12
C GLY A 433 -9.79 0.15 -13.93
N ALA A 434 -10.95 0.81 -13.98
CA ALA A 434 -11.11 2.25 -13.74
C ALA A 434 -10.73 2.63 -12.32
N MET A 435 -11.18 1.84 -11.34
CA MET A 435 -10.81 2.05 -9.93
C MET A 435 -9.30 1.86 -9.72
N ALA A 436 -8.72 0.76 -10.20
CA ALA A 436 -7.29 0.49 -10.07
C ALA A 436 -6.42 1.57 -10.76
N PHE A 437 -6.82 2.00 -11.97
CA PHE A 437 -6.18 3.10 -12.68
C PHE A 437 -6.27 4.42 -11.90
N THR A 438 -7.45 4.77 -11.39
CA THR A 438 -7.66 6.00 -10.61
C THR A 438 -6.78 6.01 -9.36
N MET A 439 -6.81 4.93 -8.57
CA MET A 439 -6.00 4.81 -7.35
C MET A 439 -4.50 4.81 -7.68
N GLY A 440 -4.09 4.13 -8.75
CA GLY A 440 -2.72 4.14 -9.24
C GLY A 440 -2.27 5.53 -9.68
N MET A 441 -3.12 6.30 -10.37
CA MET A 441 -2.83 7.67 -10.80
C MET A 441 -2.73 8.63 -9.62
N ILE A 442 -3.64 8.55 -8.63
CA ILE A 442 -3.57 9.34 -7.40
C ILE A 442 -2.25 9.06 -6.66
N ALA A 443 -1.89 7.79 -6.51
CA ALA A 443 -0.68 7.40 -5.82
C ALA A 443 0.59 7.79 -6.60
N LEU A 444 0.58 7.67 -7.94
CA LEU A 444 1.69 8.02 -8.82
C LEU A 444 1.94 9.52 -8.86
N THR A 445 0.89 10.33 -8.95
CA THR A 445 1.04 11.78 -8.93
C THR A 445 1.42 12.27 -7.54
N GLY A 446 1.07 11.54 -6.46
CA GLY A 446 1.38 11.97 -5.10
C GLY A 446 0.75 13.32 -4.77
N VAL A 447 -0.45 13.59 -5.32
CA VAL A 447 -1.16 14.87 -5.18
C VAL A 447 -1.45 15.27 -3.73
N PHE A 448 -1.49 14.31 -2.81
CA PHE A 448 -1.65 14.55 -1.37
C PHE A 448 -0.32 14.64 -0.60
N GLU A 449 0.79 14.22 -1.20
CA GLU A 449 2.13 14.28 -0.60
C GLU A 449 2.82 15.61 -0.97
N GLU A 450 2.71 16.02 -2.24
CA GLU A 450 3.33 17.23 -2.77
C GLU A 450 2.26 18.06 -3.51
N ASP A 451 1.74 19.11 -2.84
CA ASP A 451 0.70 19.97 -3.41
C ASP A 451 1.26 20.90 -4.50
N THR A 452 1.47 20.36 -5.69
CA THR A 452 1.91 21.13 -6.86
C THR A 452 0.84 21.15 -7.94
N LEU A 453 0.56 22.34 -8.47
CA LEU A 453 -0.51 22.58 -9.45
C LEU A 453 -0.46 21.66 -10.67
N TRP A 454 0.72 21.40 -11.22
CA TRP A 454 0.86 20.59 -12.43
C TRP A 454 0.50 19.11 -12.20
N ARG A 455 0.72 18.56 -10.99
CA ARG A 455 0.37 17.16 -10.65
C ARG A 455 -1.14 16.94 -10.70
N TRP A 456 -1.89 17.92 -10.21
CA TRP A 456 -3.35 17.93 -10.26
C TRP A 456 -3.88 18.12 -11.69
N ILE A 457 -3.28 19.01 -12.48
CA ILE A 457 -3.64 19.14 -13.91
C ILE A 457 -3.42 17.80 -14.62
N LEU A 458 -2.29 17.13 -14.35
CA LEU A 458 -1.97 15.83 -14.94
C LEU A 458 -2.97 14.74 -14.48
N LEU A 459 -3.32 14.70 -13.20
CA LEU A 459 -4.32 13.75 -12.66
C LEU A 459 -5.69 13.95 -13.31
N ASN A 460 -6.14 15.19 -13.52
CA ASN A 460 -7.42 15.46 -14.16
C ASN A 460 -7.41 15.13 -15.65
N MET A 461 -6.39 15.59 -16.38
CA MET A 461 -6.31 15.43 -17.83
C MET A 461 -6.05 13.98 -18.25
N LEU A 462 -5.27 13.21 -17.48
CA LEU A 462 -4.94 11.83 -17.80
C LEU A 462 -5.78 10.80 -17.02
N GLY A 463 -6.28 11.15 -15.84
CA GLY A 463 -7.07 10.27 -14.98
C GLY A 463 -8.57 10.47 -15.14
N PHE A 464 -9.11 11.55 -14.56
CA PHE A 464 -10.56 11.72 -14.41
C PHE A 464 -11.31 12.04 -15.70
N VAL A 465 -10.80 12.95 -16.54
CA VAL A 465 -11.47 13.35 -17.80
C VAL A 465 -11.62 12.16 -18.77
N PRO A 466 -10.56 11.36 -19.05
CA PRO A 466 -10.70 10.17 -19.89
C PRO A 466 -11.70 9.15 -19.33
N LEU A 467 -11.73 8.96 -18.00
CA LEU A 467 -12.72 8.08 -17.35
C LEU A 467 -14.14 8.61 -17.50
N GLY A 468 -14.36 9.93 -17.42
CA GLY A 468 -15.65 10.55 -17.70
C GLY A 468 -16.12 10.30 -19.13
N ILE A 469 -15.25 10.52 -20.12
CA ILE A 469 -15.54 10.25 -21.54
C ILE A 469 -15.87 8.77 -21.74
N LEU A 470 -15.07 7.88 -21.16
CA LEU A 470 -15.29 6.44 -21.24
C LEU A 470 -16.61 6.02 -20.55
N GLY A 471 -16.94 6.61 -19.41
CA GLY A 471 -18.20 6.38 -18.69
C GLY A 471 -19.41 6.80 -19.52
N LEU A 472 -19.35 7.94 -20.21
CA LEU A 472 -20.40 8.39 -21.14
C LEU A 472 -20.52 7.46 -22.36
N ALA A 473 -19.39 7.04 -22.91
CA ALA A 473 -19.34 6.16 -24.07
C ALA A 473 -19.86 4.74 -23.78
N THR A 474 -19.58 4.22 -22.59
CA THR A 474 -19.98 2.86 -22.17
C THR A 474 -21.33 2.84 -21.42
N GLY A 475 -21.84 4.00 -21.00
CA GLY A 475 -23.02 4.12 -20.16
C GLY A 475 -22.81 3.65 -18.72
N GLN A 476 -21.56 3.53 -18.26
CA GLN A 476 -21.23 3.03 -16.92
C GLN A 476 -21.26 4.17 -15.88
N ILE A 477 -22.26 4.14 -14.99
CA ILE A 477 -22.42 5.12 -13.91
C ILE A 477 -21.20 5.14 -12.97
N PHE A 478 -20.59 3.99 -12.71
CA PHE A 478 -19.44 3.89 -11.81
C PHE A 478 -18.22 4.70 -12.32
N LEU A 479 -17.94 4.70 -13.63
CA LEU A 479 -16.87 5.51 -14.21
C LEU A 479 -17.17 7.01 -14.10
N LEU A 480 -18.43 7.40 -14.30
CA LEU A 480 -18.87 8.79 -14.11
C LEU A 480 -18.75 9.22 -12.65
N PHE A 481 -19.05 8.32 -11.71
CA PHE A 481 -18.87 8.56 -10.29
C PHE A 481 -17.39 8.77 -9.93
N LEU A 482 -16.47 7.97 -10.48
CA LEU A 482 -15.03 8.19 -10.29
C LEU A 482 -14.56 9.54 -10.85
N CYS A 483 -15.07 9.96 -12.02
CA CYS A 483 -14.81 11.29 -12.57
C CYS A 483 -15.35 12.40 -11.65
N ALA A 484 -16.56 12.25 -11.11
CA ALA A 484 -17.16 13.19 -10.17
C ALA A 484 -16.36 13.30 -8.85
N LEU A 485 -15.79 12.20 -8.36
CA LEU A 485 -14.86 12.23 -7.22
C LEU A 485 -13.61 13.06 -7.52
N GLY A 486 -13.13 13.06 -8.76
CA GLY A 486 -12.05 13.95 -9.21
C GLY A 486 -12.43 15.42 -9.10
N PHE A 487 -13.61 15.80 -9.59
CA PHE A 487 -14.11 17.17 -9.45
C PHE A 487 -14.32 17.55 -7.97
N LEU A 488 -14.75 16.62 -7.13
CA LEU A 488 -14.85 16.86 -5.69
C LEU A 488 -13.49 17.12 -5.05
N ALA A 489 -12.47 16.33 -5.40
CA ALA A 489 -11.10 16.51 -4.93
C ALA A 489 -10.52 17.87 -5.38
N ASP A 490 -10.75 18.25 -6.65
CA ASP A 490 -10.36 19.58 -7.16
C ASP A 490 -11.07 20.71 -6.42
N SER A 491 -12.35 20.54 -6.08
CA SER A 491 -13.12 21.54 -5.35
C SER A 491 -12.61 21.71 -3.93
N PHE A 492 -12.23 20.62 -3.27
CA PHE A 492 -11.60 20.64 -1.96
C PHE A 492 -10.26 21.38 -1.98
N ARG A 493 -9.44 21.11 -3.00
CA ARG A 493 -8.16 21.80 -3.20
C ARG A 493 -8.34 23.29 -3.51
N LEU A 494 -9.30 23.62 -4.37
CA LEU A 494 -9.61 25.01 -4.68
C LEU A 494 -10.02 25.76 -3.41
N ALA A 495 -10.81 25.12 -2.54
CA ALA A 495 -11.18 25.67 -1.25
C ALA A 495 -9.98 25.86 -0.32
N SER A 496 -9.06 24.88 -0.24
CA SER A 496 -7.85 25.01 0.58
C SER A 496 -6.96 26.15 0.10
N TRP A 497 -6.83 26.32 -1.22
CA TRP A 497 -6.06 27.43 -1.80
C TRP A 497 -6.64 28.81 -1.45
N PHE A 498 -7.97 28.96 -1.44
CA PHE A 498 -8.61 30.21 -0.99
C PHE A 498 -8.45 30.45 0.51
N VAL A 499 -8.31 29.39 1.31
CA VAL A 499 -8.18 29.49 2.76
C VAL A 499 -6.79 29.95 3.18
N GLU A 500 -5.74 29.60 2.44
CA GLU A 500 -4.35 30.00 2.75
C GLU A 500 -4.14 31.52 2.83
N ASP A 501 -4.95 32.30 2.10
CA ASP A 501 -4.81 33.76 2.01
C ASP A 501 -5.74 34.55 2.96
N VAL A 502 -6.56 33.88 3.79
CA VAL A 502 -7.63 34.55 4.57
C VAL A 502 -7.50 34.27 6.08
N ASP A 503 -8.06 35.15 6.90
CA ASP A 503 -8.11 35.01 8.36
C ASP A 503 -8.68 33.63 8.79
N PRO A 504 -8.10 32.97 9.82
CA PRO A 504 -8.52 31.65 10.30
C PRO A 504 -10.00 31.55 10.72
N ASN A 505 -10.63 32.68 11.07
CA ASN A 505 -12.05 32.72 11.42
C ASN A 505 -12.97 32.57 10.19
N SER A 506 -12.45 32.75 8.97
CA SER A 506 -13.21 32.68 7.72
C SER A 506 -13.05 31.35 6.96
N GLU A 507 -12.23 30.42 7.47
CA GLU A 507 -11.92 29.17 6.76
C GLU A 507 -13.18 28.34 6.46
N MET A 508 -13.99 28.09 7.49
CA MET A 508 -15.20 27.26 7.37
C MET A 508 -16.23 27.86 6.39
N PRO A 509 -16.58 29.17 6.45
CA PRO A 509 -17.40 29.81 5.43
C PRO A 509 -16.85 29.67 4.00
N ILE A 510 -15.53 29.79 3.81
CA ILE A 510 -14.90 29.67 2.48
C ILE A 510 -15.05 28.23 1.97
N TYR A 511 -14.70 27.22 2.77
CA TYR A 511 -14.90 25.81 2.41
C TYR A 511 -16.36 25.54 2.03
N PHE A 512 -17.31 26.01 2.84
CA PHE A 512 -18.73 25.84 2.56
C PHE A 512 -19.14 26.48 1.22
N LEU A 513 -18.76 27.74 0.97
CA LEU A 513 -19.13 28.46 -0.25
C LEU A 513 -18.54 27.81 -1.51
N VAL A 514 -17.25 27.47 -1.48
CA VAL A 514 -16.57 26.85 -2.63
C VAL A 514 -17.15 25.47 -2.92
N LEU A 515 -17.32 24.62 -1.89
CA LEU A 515 -17.89 23.29 -2.07
C LEU A 515 -19.37 23.31 -2.46
N ALA A 516 -20.16 24.25 -1.93
CA ALA A 516 -21.56 24.41 -2.31
C ALA A 516 -21.69 24.86 -3.78
N PHE A 517 -20.90 25.85 -4.20
CA PHE A 517 -20.87 26.31 -5.59
C PHE A 517 -20.43 25.18 -6.53
N ALA A 518 -19.36 24.48 -6.19
CA ALA A 518 -18.90 23.33 -6.97
C ALA A 518 -19.95 22.21 -7.05
N GLY A 519 -20.63 21.90 -5.93
CA GLY A 519 -21.72 20.93 -5.88
C GLY A 519 -22.88 21.30 -6.81
N LEU A 520 -23.26 22.59 -6.87
CA LEU A 520 -24.26 23.09 -7.81
C LEU A 520 -23.79 22.95 -9.26
N CYS A 521 -22.53 23.27 -9.56
CA CYS A 521 -21.96 23.11 -10.90
C CYS A 521 -21.92 21.64 -11.34
N ILE A 522 -21.45 20.73 -10.49
CA ILE A 522 -21.41 19.28 -10.76
C ILE A 522 -22.83 18.75 -10.98
N SER A 523 -23.79 19.16 -10.14
CA SER A 523 -25.20 18.75 -10.28
C SER A 523 -25.83 19.28 -11.56
N GLY A 524 -25.60 20.55 -11.91
CA GLY A 524 -26.08 21.17 -13.14
C GLY A 524 -25.48 20.50 -14.38
N PHE A 525 -24.18 20.19 -14.35
CA PHE A 525 -23.51 19.44 -15.41
C PHE A 525 -24.07 18.02 -15.55
N GLY A 526 -24.31 17.32 -14.43
CA GLY A 526 -24.94 16.00 -14.42
C GLY A 526 -26.36 16.02 -15.01
N TRP A 527 -27.17 17.02 -14.66
CA TRP A 527 -28.50 17.22 -15.24
C TRP A 527 -28.43 17.49 -16.75
N PHE A 528 -27.51 18.35 -17.19
CA PHE A 528 -27.29 18.64 -18.60
C PHE A 528 -26.87 17.40 -19.40
N LEU A 529 -25.95 16.61 -18.86
CA LEU A 529 -25.49 15.35 -19.46
C LEU A 529 -26.62 14.33 -19.55
N SER A 530 -27.42 14.18 -18.49
CA SER A 530 -28.62 13.32 -18.49
C SER A 530 -29.56 13.64 -19.65
N ARG A 531 -29.86 14.93 -19.87
CA ARG A 531 -30.76 15.36 -20.95
C ARG A 531 -30.22 15.06 -22.35
N HIS A 532 -28.90 15.04 -22.52
CA HIS A 532 -28.24 14.80 -23.81
C HIS A 532 -27.58 13.41 -23.89
N GLN A 533 -27.84 12.53 -22.93
CA GLN A 533 -27.08 11.28 -22.76
C GLN A 533 -27.18 10.40 -24.00
N ALA A 534 -28.37 10.25 -24.59
CA ALA A 534 -28.56 9.44 -25.79
C ALA A 534 -27.74 9.94 -26.98
N VAL A 535 -27.70 11.26 -27.20
CA VAL A 535 -26.97 11.89 -28.31
C VAL A 535 -25.46 11.79 -28.09
N VAL A 536 -25.01 12.08 -26.87
CA VAL A 536 -23.59 12.00 -26.50
C VAL A 536 -23.11 10.55 -26.58
N HIS A 537 -23.87 9.61 -26.02
CA HIS A 537 -23.57 8.19 -26.07
C HIS A 537 -23.45 7.69 -27.51
N ALA A 538 -24.43 7.98 -28.38
CA ALA A 538 -24.40 7.54 -29.78
C ALA A 538 -23.16 8.06 -30.54
N ARG A 539 -22.79 9.33 -30.33
CA ARG A 539 -21.60 9.92 -30.98
C ARG A 539 -20.30 9.33 -30.45
N LEU A 540 -20.20 9.16 -29.13
CA LEU A 540 -19.01 8.58 -28.52
C LEU A 540 -18.86 7.11 -28.88
N SER A 541 -19.94 6.33 -28.85
CA SER A 541 -19.91 4.92 -29.24
C SER A 541 -19.47 4.76 -30.70
N GLU A 542 -19.99 5.59 -31.61
CA GLU A 542 -19.56 5.59 -33.02
C GLU A 542 -18.06 5.92 -33.15
N TRP A 543 -17.57 6.89 -32.37
CA TRP A 543 -16.16 7.26 -32.37
C TRP A 543 -15.27 6.12 -31.85
N PHE A 544 -15.64 5.47 -30.74
CA PHE A 544 -14.91 4.32 -30.21
C PHE A 544 -14.98 3.10 -31.13
N GLU A 545 -16.12 2.85 -31.79
CA GLU A 545 -16.25 1.79 -32.79
C GLU A 545 -15.27 2.00 -33.96
N LYS A 546 -15.08 3.24 -34.42
CA LYS A 546 -14.09 3.57 -35.48
C LYS A 546 -12.64 3.42 -35.02
N LEU A 547 -12.35 3.70 -33.75
CA LEU A 547 -11.02 3.55 -33.15
C LEU A 547 -10.69 2.11 -32.79
N SER A 548 -11.69 1.24 -32.63
CA SER A 548 -11.47 -0.15 -32.26
C SER A 548 -10.60 -0.87 -33.28
N LEU A 549 -9.45 -1.36 -32.81
CA LEU A 549 -8.46 -2.05 -33.65
C LEU A 549 -9.03 -3.37 -34.20
N SER A 550 -9.94 -3.99 -33.46
CA SER A 550 -10.58 -5.23 -33.86
C SER A 550 -11.43 -5.09 -35.12
N GLN A 551 -12.03 -3.91 -35.37
CA GLN A 551 -12.83 -3.65 -36.58
C GLN A 551 -11.96 -3.30 -37.78
N GLN A 552 -10.84 -2.60 -37.56
CA GLN A 552 -9.86 -2.31 -38.62
C GLN A 552 -9.25 -3.59 -39.19
N GLY A 553 -9.23 -4.66 -38.39
CA GLY A 553 -8.84 -6.01 -38.78
C GLY A 553 -9.86 -6.80 -39.60
N ARG A 554 -10.95 -6.21 -40.14
CA ARG A 554 -11.70 -6.79 -41.29
C ARG A 554 -10.80 -6.80 -42.53
N PHE A 555 -9.71 -7.55 -42.45
CA PHE A 555 -9.21 -8.34 -43.56
C PHE A 555 -10.44 -8.99 -44.20
N ARG A 556 -10.71 -8.64 -45.45
CA ARG A 556 -11.61 -9.43 -46.30
C ARG A 556 -11.27 -10.90 -46.04
N PRO A 557 -12.26 -11.74 -45.69
CA PRO A 557 -11.99 -13.13 -45.41
C PRO A 557 -11.12 -13.68 -46.53
N TRP A 558 -9.98 -14.29 -46.17
CA TRP A 558 -8.99 -14.79 -47.13
C TRP A 558 -9.59 -15.78 -48.14
N SER A 559 -10.77 -16.32 -47.86
CA SER A 559 -11.59 -17.10 -48.78
C SER A 559 -12.11 -16.33 -50.01
N GLN A 560 -12.07 -15.00 -50.03
CA GLN A 560 -12.38 -14.17 -51.20
C GLN A 560 -11.14 -13.73 -52.01
N VAL A 561 -9.93 -14.06 -51.55
CA VAL A 561 -8.67 -13.73 -52.25
C VAL A 561 -8.05 -14.95 -52.96
N ARG A 562 -8.58 -16.16 -52.73
CA ARG A 562 -8.39 -17.26 -53.69
C ARG A 562 -9.58 -17.32 -54.65
N GLY A 563 -9.59 -16.39 -55.59
CA GLY A 563 -9.93 -16.74 -56.96
C GLY A 563 -8.89 -17.75 -57.44
N VAL A 564 -9.10 -19.01 -57.09
CA VAL A 564 -8.66 -20.09 -57.97
C VAL A 564 -9.83 -20.27 -58.90
N ASP A 565 -9.67 -19.72 -60.09
CA ASP A 565 -10.49 -19.99 -61.25
C ASP A 565 -10.58 -21.51 -61.42
N SER A 566 -11.67 -22.10 -60.95
CA SER A 566 -12.16 -23.37 -61.49
C SER A 566 -13.18 -23.01 -62.55
N GLU A 567 -12.65 -22.46 -63.63
CA GLU A 567 -13.20 -22.53 -64.97
C GLU A 567 -13.46 -24.01 -65.30
N TYR A 568 -14.71 -24.45 -65.13
CA TYR A 568 -15.24 -25.63 -65.81
C TYR A 568 -16.69 -25.33 -66.19
N ASP A 569 -16.81 -24.82 -67.41
CA ASP A 569 -17.78 -25.20 -68.45
C ASP A 569 -19.23 -25.52 -68.05
N ALA A 570 -20.07 -24.55 -68.38
CA ALA A 570 -21.21 -24.68 -69.30
C ALA A 570 -21.98 -26.02 -69.35
N LEU A 571 -23.29 -25.95 -69.07
CA LEU A 571 -24.33 -26.08 -70.09
C LEU A 571 -25.69 -25.56 -69.56
N PRO A 572 -26.51 -24.91 -70.40
CA PRO A 572 -27.81 -24.39 -70.03
C PRO A 572 -28.92 -25.41 -70.33
N SER A 573 -29.95 -25.45 -69.50
CA SER A 573 -31.27 -25.88 -69.97
C SER A 573 -32.34 -25.03 -69.33
N GLU A 574 -33.04 -24.33 -70.23
CA GLU A 574 -34.32 -23.68 -70.07
C GLU A 574 -35.31 -24.54 -69.26
N SER A 575 -36.17 -23.88 -68.49
CA SER A 575 -37.62 -23.84 -68.70
C SER A 575 -38.42 -23.78 -67.40
N SER A 576 -39.56 -23.10 -67.52
CA SER A 576 -40.71 -22.98 -66.61
C SER A 576 -40.55 -22.01 -65.43
N LEU A 577 -41.11 -20.79 -65.51
CA LEU A 577 -42.53 -20.39 -65.44
C LEU A 577 -43.17 -20.55 -64.06
N SER A 578 -43.99 -19.54 -63.73
CA SER A 578 -45.00 -19.45 -62.66
C SER A 578 -44.43 -19.46 -61.23
N ASP A 579 -44.69 -18.51 -60.34
CA ASP A 579 -45.95 -17.82 -60.07
C ASP A 579 -45.69 -16.61 -59.14
N VAL A 580 -46.29 -15.42 -59.41
CA VAL A 580 -47.40 -14.81 -58.63
C VAL A 580 -46.92 -14.33 -57.24
N ARG A 581 -46.84 -13.02 -56.92
CA ARG A 581 -47.97 -12.09 -56.77
C ARG A 581 -47.43 -10.73 -56.27
N ASP A 582 -47.87 -9.68 -56.93
CA ASP A 582 -47.89 -8.31 -56.43
C ASP A 582 -48.81 -8.19 -55.19
N VAL A 583 -48.35 -7.51 -54.14
CA VAL A 583 -49.20 -6.66 -53.29
C VAL A 583 -48.42 -5.39 -52.95
N ILE A 584 -48.74 -4.35 -53.70
CA ILE A 584 -48.49 -2.95 -53.40
C ILE A 584 -49.54 -2.52 -52.37
N LEU A 585 -49.14 -2.06 -51.18
CA LEU A 585 -49.94 -1.12 -50.38
C LEU A 585 -49.05 -0.07 -49.73
N SER A 586 -49.43 1.17 -50.00
CA SER A 586 -48.87 2.45 -49.56
C SER A 586 -48.89 2.66 -48.04
N PRO A 587 -48.07 3.62 -47.53
CA PRO A 587 -48.08 4.04 -46.14
C PRO A 587 -49.30 4.91 -45.83
N GLN A 588 -49.95 4.67 -44.68
CA GLN A 588 -50.93 5.59 -44.08
C GLN A 588 -50.25 6.40 -42.97
N ASP A 589 -50.29 7.71 -43.18
CA ASP A 589 -50.09 8.74 -42.16
C ASP A 589 -51.14 8.60 -41.05
N VAL A 590 -50.69 8.49 -39.81
CA VAL A 590 -51.53 8.74 -38.63
C VAL A 590 -50.91 9.90 -37.87
N ALA A 591 -51.50 11.07 -38.09
CA ALA A 591 -51.37 12.22 -37.22
C ALA A 591 -52.21 11.98 -35.96
N SER A 592 -51.57 11.94 -34.80
CA SER A 592 -52.24 12.08 -33.50
C SER A 592 -51.78 13.37 -32.85
N THR A 593 -52.62 14.40 -33.01
CA THR A 593 -52.75 15.54 -32.11
C THR A 593 -53.34 15.07 -30.79
N GLU A 594 -52.64 15.32 -29.69
CA GLU A 594 -53.21 15.39 -28.34
C GLU A 594 -52.64 16.63 -27.67
N ASP A 595 -53.42 17.72 -27.75
CA ASP A 595 -53.48 18.75 -26.72
C ASP A 595 -54.23 18.15 -25.53
N ASP A 596 -53.69 18.25 -24.32
CA ASP A 596 -54.42 18.82 -23.17
C ASP A 596 -53.61 18.83 -21.86
N VAL A 597 -53.46 20.06 -21.34
CA VAL A 597 -53.73 20.49 -19.96
C VAL A 597 -52.71 20.24 -18.83
N GLU A 598 -52.35 21.38 -18.24
CA GLU A 598 -51.61 21.66 -17.00
C GLU A 598 -52.11 20.92 -15.74
N ALA A 599 -51.17 20.53 -14.88
CA ALA A 599 -51.06 21.00 -13.49
C ALA A 599 -49.64 20.73 -12.95
#